data_AF-A0AA45L7I7-F1
#
_entry.id   AF-A0AA45L7I7-F1
#
_cell.length_a   1.000
_cell.length_b   1.000
_cell.length_c   1.000
_cell.angle_alpha   90.00
_cell.angle_beta   90.00
_cell.angle_gamma   90.00
#
_symmetry.space_group_name_H-M   'P 1'
#
loop_
_entity.id
_entity.type
_entity.pdbx_description
1 polymer ?
#
loop_
_entity_poly.entity_id
_entity_poly.type
_entity_poly.pdbx_seq_one_letter_code
_entity_poly.pdbx_strand_id
1 'polypeptide(L)'
;MTMEPFWWAELRQTIGPLNTGDQDEPLMIRLAYLGRALADDVDALTEQQRTDLFALLERVVVHGARNESTSVATGFFEALLNAWDRGFDLRRVWHHVGPESRAFCLAWNAYNGIASPDWM
;
A
#
# COMPACT_ATOMS: atom_id res chain seq x y z
N MET A 1 6.27 16.73 -16.70
CA MET A 1 5.78 15.40 -17.13
C MET A 1 6.57 14.37 -16.34
N THR A 2 6.04 13.93 -15.20
CA THR A 2 6.65 12.86 -14.41
C THR A 2 6.39 11.57 -15.19
N MET A 3 7.43 10.85 -15.62
CA MET A 3 7.21 9.56 -16.28
C MET A 3 6.55 8.62 -15.27
N GLU A 4 5.48 7.98 -15.73
CA GLU A 4 4.77 7.00 -14.93
C GLU A 4 5.65 5.76 -14.72
N PRO A 5 5.73 5.21 -13.49
CA PRO A 5 6.52 4.01 -13.24
C PRO A 5 6.08 2.85 -14.13
N PHE A 6 7.03 2.07 -14.61
CA PHE A 6 6.74 0.95 -15.53
C PHE A 6 5.76 -0.08 -14.93
N TRP A 7 5.78 -0.23 -13.60
CA TRP A 7 4.92 -1.15 -12.87
C TRP A 7 3.49 -0.62 -12.64
N TRP A 8 3.23 0.67 -12.89
CA TRP A 8 1.92 1.27 -12.62
C TRP A 8 0.81 0.67 -13.51
N ALA A 9 1.13 0.33 -14.76
CA ALA A 9 0.19 -0.33 -15.66
C ALA A 9 -0.22 -1.73 -15.15
N GLU A 10 0.74 -2.49 -14.60
CA GLU A 10 0.51 -3.78 -13.95
C GLU A 10 -0.39 -3.59 -12.71
N LEU A 11 -0.07 -2.61 -11.86
CA LEU A 11 -0.90 -2.27 -10.70
C LEU A 11 -2.35 -1.99 -11.09
N ARG A 12 -2.59 -1.16 -12.11
CA ARG A 12 -3.95 -0.83 -12.57
C ARG A 12 -4.72 -2.03 -13.08
N GLN A 13 -4.05 -3.01 -13.69
CA GLN A 13 -4.70 -4.26 -14.11
C GLN A 13 -5.09 -5.12 -12.90
N THR A 14 -4.28 -5.12 -11.84
CA THR A 14 -4.54 -5.88 -10.61
C THR A 14 -5.71 -5.32 -9.80
N ILE A 15 -5.76 -4.00 -9.60
CA ILE A 15 -6.68 -3.37 -8.64
C ILE A 15 -8.08 -3.08 -9.18
N GLY A 16 -8.34 -3.32 -10.47
CA GLY A 16 -9.64 -3.10 -11.09
C GLY A 16 -10.18 -1.67 -10.86
N PRO A 17 -11.36 -1.50 -10.21
CA PRO A 17 -12.02 -0.20 -10.07
C PRO A 17 -11.55 0.65 -8.88
N LEU A 18 -10.58 0.17 -8.07
CA LEU A 18 -10.14 0.94 -6.90
C LEU A 18 -9.61 2.31 -7.30
N ASN A 19 -9.98 3.32 -6.50
CA ASN A 19 -9.60 4.71 -6.75
C ASN A 19 -8.09 4.90 -6.53
N THR A 20 -7.42 5.55 -7.50
CA THR A 20 -6.00 5.90 -7.43
C THR A 20 -5.76 7.41 -7.51
N GLY A 21 -6.79 8.22 -7.29
CA GLY A 21 -6.70 9.67 -7.44
C GLY A 21 -6.63 10.13 -8.90
N ASP A 22 -6.26 11.39 -9.09
CA ASP A 22 -6.05 11.98 -10.42
C ASP A 22 -4.70 11.53 -10.99
N GLN A 23 -4.61 11.27 -12.29
CA GLN A 23 -3.36 10.86 -12.94
C GLN A 23 -2.29 11.96 -12.90
N ASP A 24 -2.69 13.22 -12.78
CA ASP A 24 -1.77 14.35 -12.69
C ASP A 24 -1.19 14.53 -11.26
N GLU A 25 -1.69 13.80 -10.27
CA GLU A 25 -1.16 13.86 -8.91
C GLU A 25 0.19 13.14 -8.75
N PRO A 26 1.03 13.60 -7.79
CA PRO A 26 2.25 12.90 -7.44
C PRO A 26 1.99 11.41 -7.10
N LEU A 27 2.91 10.52 -7.48
CA LEU A 27 2.78 9.07 -7.27
C LEU A 27 2.41 8.70 -5.83
N MET A 28 3.03 9.34 -4.84
CA MET A 28 2.74 9.12 -3.42
C MET A 28 1.28 9.42 -3.06
N ILE A 29 0.69 10.48 -3.63
CA ILE A 29 -0.70 10.86 -3.39
C ILE A 29 -1.64 9.84 -4.02
N ARG A 30 -1.36 9.42 -5.26
CA ARG A 30 -2.11 8.36 -5.94
C ARG A 30 -2.11 7.03 -5.16
N LEU A 31 -0.96 6.69 -4.58
CA LEU A 31 -0.80 5.51 -3.71
C LEU A 31 -1.54 5.65 -2.37
N ALA A 32 -1.63 6.86 -1.81
CA ALA A 32 -2.44 7.12 -0.62
C ALA A 32 -3.94 6.95 -0.90
N TYR A 33 -4.43 7.43 -2.05
CA TYR A 33 -5.80 7.16 -2.49
C TYR A 33 -6.07 5.65 -2.64
N LEU A 34 -5.12 4.90 -3.21
CA LEU A 34 -5.25 3.46 -3.34
C LEU A 34 -5.31 2.76 -1.99
N GLY A 35 -4.42 3.09 -1.05
CA GLY A 35 -4.42 2.50 0.30
C GLY A 35 -5.73 2.78 1.03
N ARG A 36 -6.26 4.01 0.87
CA ARG A 36 -7.58 4.38 1.41
C ARG A 36 -8.71 3.60 0.76
N ALA A 37 -8.75 3.52 -0.57
CA ALA A 37 -9.79 2.81 -1.30
C ALA A 37 -9.82 1.32 -0.96
N LEU A 38 -8.65 0.70 -0.81
CA LEU A 38 -8.55 -0.69 -0.36
C LEU A 38 -9.11 -0.87 1.05
N ALA A 39 -8.86 0.05 1.97
CA ALA A 39 -9.38 -0.05 3.33
C ALA A 39 -10.90 0.20 3.41
N ASP A 40 -11.42 1.09 2.55
CA ASP A 40 -12.85 1.39 2.47
C ASP A 40 -13.65 0.23 1.86
N ASP A 41 -13.09 -0.51 0.89
CA ASP A 41 -13.71 -1.70 0.27
C ASP A 41 -12.69 -2.78 -0.11
N VAL A 42 -12.18 -3.49 0.89
CA VAL A 42 -11.18 -4.56 0.67
C VAL A 42 -11.73 -5.75 -0.12
N ASP A 43 -13.05 -5.94 -0.10
CA ASP A 43 -13.76 -7.02 -0.81
C ASP A 43 -13.98 -6.70 -2.30
N ALA A 44 -13.71 -5.46 -2.73
CA ALA A 44 -13.64 -5.11 -4.16
C ALA A 44 -12.52 -5.87 -4.90
N LEU A 45 -11.51 -6.36 -4.18
CA LEU A 45 -10.48 -7.24 -4.71
C LEU A 45 -10.76 -8.69 -4.31
N THR A 46 -10.47 -9.62 -5.23
CA THR A 46 -10.36 -11.04 -4.88
C THR A 46 -9.10 -11.30 -4.03
N GLU A 47 -9.05 -12.46 -3.37
CA GLU A 47 -7.86 -12.90 -2.62
C GLU A 47 -6.60 -12.93 -3.48
N GLN A 48 -6.73 -13.38 -4.74
CA GLN A 48 -5.62 -13.40 -5.68
C GLN A 48 -5.16 -11.99 -6.02
N GLN A 49 -6.08 -11.06 -6.30
CA GLN A 49 -5.73 -9.67 -6.58
C GLN A 49 -5.07 -8.97 -5.40
N ARG A 50 -5.49 -9.27 -4.16
CA ARG A 50 -4.79 -8.78 -2.95
C ARG A 50 -3.37 -9.32 -2.91
N THR A 51 -3.20 -10.62 -3.10
CA THR A 51 -1.88 -11.26 -3.14
C THR A 51 -0.98 -10.60 -4.18
N ASP A 52 -1.49 -10.42 -5.40
CA ASP A 52 -0.73 -9.82 -6.51
C ASP A 52 -0.39 -8.35 -6.24
N LEU A 53 -1.33 -7.58 -5.67
CA LEU A 53 -1.11 -6.18 -5.29
C LEU A 53 0.03 -6.07 -4.26
N PHE A 54 -0.06 -6.81 -3.15
CA PHE A 54 0.96 -6.70 -2.10
C PHE A 54 2.31 -7.26 -2.55
N ALA A 55 2.33 -8.31 -3.38
CA ALA A 55 3.56 -8.81 -3.98
C ALA A 55 4.22 -7.78 -4.92
N LEU A 56 3.41 -7.06 -5.70
CA LEU A 56 3.87 -5.98 -6.56
C LEU A 56 4.47 -4.82 -5.75
N LEU A 57 3.76 -4.39 -4.71
CA LEU A 57 4.22 -3.30 -3.84
C LEU A 57 5.50 -3.66 -3.08
N GLU A 58 5.59 -4.89 -2.56
CA GLU A 58 6.81 -5.40 -1.94
C GLU A 58 7.98 -5.36 -2.93
N ARG A 59 7.78 -5.84 -4.16
CA ARG A 59 8.81 -5.80 -5.21
C ARG A 59 9.32 -4.37 -5.47
N VAL A 60 8.43 -3.37 -5.44
CA VAL A 60 8.80 -1.95 -5.58
C VAL A 60 9.55 -1.43 -4.35
N VAL A 61 9.14 -1.83 -3.14
CA VAL A 61 9.86 -1.47 -1.91
C VAL A 61 11.29 -1.98 -1.93
N VAL A 62 11.50 -3.26 -2.32
CA VAL A 62 12.80 -3.93 -2.29
C VAL A 62 13.70 -3.53 -3.46
N HIS A 63 13.16 -3.45 -4.68
CA HIS A 63 13.94 -3.33 -5.91
C HIS A 63 13.68 -2.05 -6.70
N GLY A 64 12.66 -1.27 -6.33
CA GLY A 64 12.30 -0.04 -7.00
C GLY A 64 13.33 1.07 -6.77
N ALA A 65 13.25 2.11 -7.59
CA ALA A 65 14.03 3.32 -7.36
C ALA A 65 13.64 3.95 -6.02
N ARG A 66 14.58 4.66 -5.37
CA ARG A 66 14.37 5.22 -4.02
C ARG A 66 13.09 6.06 -3.90
N ASN A 67 12.79 6.87 -4.91
CA ASN A 67 11.59 7.70 -4.95
C ASN A 67 10.30 6.85 -5.03
N GLU A 68 10.31 5.76 -5.78
CA GLU A 68 9.17 4.85 -5.90
C GLU A 68 8.97 4.04 -4.63
N SER A 69 10.05 3.46 -4.09
CA SER A 69 10.05 2.73 -2.81
C SER A 69 9.51 3.61 -1.67
N THR A 70 10.01 4.85 -1.55
CA THR A 70 9.46 5.83 -0.59
C THR A 70 7.99 6.14 -0.87
N SER A 71 7.58 6.32 -2.13
CA SER A 71 6.18 6.62 -2.46
C SER A 71 5.24 5.48 -2.09
N VAL A 72 5.66 4.22 -2.22
CA VAL A 72 4.88 3.05 -1.77
C VAL A 72 4.80 3.00 -0.25
N ALA A 73 5.94 3.18 0.44
CA ALA A 73 6.01 3.17 1.89
C ALA A 73 5.12 4.25 2.52
N THR A 74 5.37 5.52 2.21
CA THR A 74 4.66 6.66 2.84
C THR A 74 3.35 7.01 2.16
N GLY A 75 3.10 6.55 0.94
CA GLY A 75 1.82 6.74 0.26
C GLY A 75 0.83 5.65 0.64
N PHE A 76 1.11 4.41 0.25
CA PHE A 76 0.16 3.31 0.39
C PHE A 76 0.13 2.73 1.81
N PHE A 77 1.28 2.32 2.36
CA PHE A 77 1.30 1.63 3.65
C PHE A 77 0.95 2.56 4.81
N GLU A 78 1.42 3.80 4.80
CA GLU A 78 0.99 4.80 5.78
C GLU A 78 -0.52 5.07 5.72
N ALA A 79 -1.11 5.17 4.52
CA ALA A 79 -2.56 5.33 4.38
C ALA A 79 -3.34 4.12 4.95
N LEU A 80 -2.81 2.91 4.75
CA LEU A 80 -3.40 1.67 5.27
C LEU A 80 -3.31 1.61 6.81
N LEU A 81 -2.17 2.00 7.41
CA LEU A 81 -2.02 2.10 8.87
C LEU A 81 -2.96 3.16 9.46
N ASN A 82 -3.04 4.33 8.83
CA ASN A 82 -3.99 5.38 9.23
C ASN A 82 -5.46 4.92 9.13
N ALA A 83 -5.78 4.02 8.20
CA ALA A 83 -7.11 3.42 8.12
C ALA A 83 -7.34 2.39 9.24
N TRP A 84 -6.31 1.61 9.59
CA TRP A 84 -6.35 0.70 10.74
C TRP A 84 -6.60 1.45 12.05
N ASP A 85 -5.92 2.57 12.27
CA ASP A 85 -6.16 3.47 13.43
C ASP A 85 -7.61 3.99 13.48
N ARG A 86 -8.31 4.00 12.34
CA ARG A 86 -9.71 4.44 12.19
C ARG A 86 -10.71 3.28 12.18
N GLY A 87 -10.26 2.05 12.42
CA GLY A 87 -11.12 0.88 12.59
C GLY A 87 -11.14 -0.13 11.43
N PHE A 88 -10.32 0.06 10.38
CA PHE A 88 -10.13 -1.00 9.38
C PHE A 88 -9.45 -2.22 10.00
N ASP A 89 -9.97 -3.43 9.77
CA ASP A 89 -9.32 -4.66 10.27
C ASP A 89 -8.12 -5.03 9.38
N LEU A 90 -6.93 -4.55 9.74
CA LEU A 90 -5.69 -4.80 9.01
C LEU A 90 -5.33 -6.28 8.89
N ARG A 91 -5.83 -7.16 9.78
CA ARG A 91 -5.62 -8.61 9.69
C ARG A 91 -6.13 -9.21 8.39
N ARG A 92 -7.11 -8.56 7.76
CA ARG A 92 -7.68 -8.98 6.46
C ARG A 92 -6.68 -8.95 5.31
N VAL A 93 -5.60 -8.18 5.45
CA VAL A 93 -4.58 -8.04 4.40
C VAL A 93 -3.15 -8.28 4.90
N TRP A 94 -2.94 -8.31 6.21
CA TRP A 94 -1.60 -8.43 6.80
C TRP A 94 -0.82 -9.66 6.33
N HIS A 95 -1.50 -10.79 6.12
CA HIS A 95 -0.88 -12.02 5.63
C HIS A 95 -0.31 -11.87 4.22
N HIS A 96 -0.79 -10.92 3.41
CA HIS A 96 -0.25 -10.62 2.09
C HIS A 96 0.94 -9.65 2.11
N VAL A 97 1.11 -8.85 3.16
CA VAL A 97 2.16 -7.83 3.24
C VAL A 97 3.54 -8.52 3.28
N GLY A 98 4.43 -8.13 2.37
CA GLY A 98 5.78 -8.68 2.26
C GLY A 98 6.71 -8.22 3.40
N PRO A 99 7.85 -8.91 3.60
CA PRO A 99 8.72 -8.71 4.75
C PRO A 99 9.27 -7.29 4.91
N GLU A 100 9.74 -6.65 3.85
CA GLU A 100 10.29 -5.28 3.94
C GLU A 100 9.19 -4.25 4.16
N SER A 101 8.04 -4.45 3.53
CA SER A 101 6.84 -3.64 3.79
C SER A 101 6.35 -3.79 5.23
N ARG A 102 6.37 -5.00 5.81
CA ARG A 102 6.04 -5.22 7.23
C ARG A 102 7.04 -4.51 8.14
N ALA A 103 8.33 -4.63 7.84
CA ALA A 103 9.38 -3.95 8.60
C ALA A 103 9.17 -2.43 8.60
N PHE A 104 8.81 -1.85 7.44
CA PHE A 104 8.41 -0.44 7.35
C PHE A 104 7.20 -0.14 8.25
N CYS A 105 6.11 -0.89 8.16
CA CYS A 105 4.90 -0.65 8.96
C CYS A 105 5.17 -0.69 10.47
N LEU A 106 5.94 -1.69 10.91
CA LEU A 106 6.34 -1.84 12.32
C LEU A 106 7.21 -0.67 12.78
N ALA A 107 8.19 -0.27 11.96
CA ALA A 107 9.04 0.88 12.26
C ALA A 107 8.23 2.19 12.29
N TRP A 108 7.24 2.34 11.41
CA TRP A 108 6.35 3.50 11.37
C TRP A 108 5.50 3.62 12.64
N ASN A 109 4.91 2.50 13.08
CA ASN A 109 4.18 2.46 14.35
C ASN A 109 5.09 2.84 15.53
N ALA A 110 6.27 2.23 15.62
CA ALA A 110 7.24 2.52 16.67
C ALA A 110 7.67 4.00 16.69
N TYR A 111 7.92 4.58 15.51
CA TYR A 111 8.26 5.99 15.36
C TYR A 111 7.15 6.92 15.88
N ASN A 112 5.88 6.56 15.67
CA ASN A 112 4.72 7.33 16.12
C ASN A 112 4.24 6.95 17.53
N GLY A 113 4.94 6.07 18.25
CA GLY A 113 4.56 5.62 19.59
C GLY A 113 3.31 4.71 19.62
N ILE A 114 2.95 4.11 18.48
CA ILE A 114 1.83 3.16 18.34
C ILE A 114 2.38 1.76 18.64
N ALA A 115 1.74 1.05 19.58
CA ALA A 115 2.10 -0.32 19.89
C ALA A 115 1.54 -1.28 18.84
N SER A 116 2.42 -1.96 18.10
CA SER A 116 2.02 -3.04 17.20
C SER A 116 1.61 -4.28 18.01
N PRO A 117 0.45 -4.89 17.73
CA PRO A 117 0.02 -6.12 18.38
C PRO A 117 0.79 -7.35 17.89
N ASP A 118 0.86 -8.42 18.68
CA ASP A 118 1.68 -9.61 18.39
C ASP A 118 1.39 -10.35 17.07
N TRP A 119 0.19 -10.17 16.51
CA TRP A 119 -0.16 -10.78 15.21
C TRP A 119 0.42 -10.02 14.02
N MET A 120 0.93 -8.80 14.26
CA MET A 120 1.57 -7.94 13.28
C MET A 120 3.05 -8.32 13.17
#